data_AF-A0A392MIC4-F1
#
_entry.id   AF-A0A392MIC4-F1
#
_cell.length_a   1.000
_cell.length_b   1.000
_cell.length_c   1.000
_cell.angle_alpha   90.00
_cell.angle_beta   90.00
_cell.angle_gamma   90.00
#
_symmetry.space_group_name_H-M   'P 1'
#
loop_
_entity.id
_entity.type
_entity.pdbx_description
1 polymer ?
#
loop_
_entity_poly.entity_id
_entity_poly.type
_entity_poly.pdbx_seq_one_letter_code
_entity_poly.pdbx_strand_id
1 'polypeptide(L)'
;MRECILGNFRRRLLGVLKTDNDLQRPSVLESLIRRHVSIVHLAEQHISMDITQGIREVLLSEAFSGPVSSLHLFEKPTDQHTGSATESVCNWYIENIIKDVSGAGILFVPIHKCFRSTRPVGGYFAESVTDLSELQAFVRTFGGYGVDRLDRMLKEHTAALLNCIDTSLRSNRDVLEAVASSLHAGDRIEREASMKQIVDLETVIDFCIQAGLALAFDRLLSEASGAILEEGAPLIHSLLTGVVKHLPDGVPEKEEIKRMRTVANTAGVVSDHDSIWVRSILEDVGGASDGSWSLLPYLFATFMTSNIWSTTAFNVDTEGFSNNIHCLA
;
A
#
# COMPACT_ATOMS: atom_id res chain seq x y z
N MET A 1 -24.10 31.08 11.68
CA MET A 1 -22.94 30.89 12.58
C MET A 1 -22.31 29.50 12.41
N ARG A 2 -23.09 28.40 12.52
CA ARG A 2 -22.61 27.00 12.34
C ARG A 2 -21.77 26.84 11.08
N GLU A 3 -22.35 27.17 9.93
CA GLU A 3 -21.70 27.05 8.62
C GLU A 3 -20.41 27.88 8.49
N CYS A 4 -20.30 29.01 9.18
CA CYS A 4 -19.07 29.80 9.19
C CYS A 4 -17.95 29.10 9.99
N ILE A 5 -18.30 28.48 11.12
CA ILE A 5 -17.37 27.69 11.94
C ILE A 5 -16.91 26.46 11.16
N LEU A 6 -17.85 25.71 10.56
CA LEU A 6 -17.55 24.52 9.76
C LEU A 6 -16.74 24.85 8.50
N GLY A 7 -17.08 25.93 7.80
CA GLY A 7 -16.31 26.43 6.66
C GLY A 7 -14.93 26.94 7.04
N ASN A 8 -14.75 27.48 8.26
CA ASN A 8 -13.42 27.82 8.77
C ASN A 8 -12.60 26.57 9.11
N PHE A 9 -13.23 25.58 9.77
CA PHE A 9 -12.61 24.30 10.08
C PHE A 9 -12.14 23.58 8.81
N ARG A 10 -12.99 23.44 7.79
CA ARG A 10 -12.65 22.83 6.50
C ARG A 10 -11.45 23.50 5.84
N ARG A 11 -11.45 24.83 5.77
CA ARG A 11 -10.32 25.60 5.18
C ARG A 11 -9.02 25.40 5.97
N ARG A 12 -9.09 25.39 7.31
CA ARG A 12 -7.91 25.16 8.15
C ARG A 12 -7.40 23.73 8.02
N LEU A 13 -8.29 22.75 7.96
CA LEU A 13 -7.93 21.34 7.75
C LEU A 13 -7.13 21.19 6.45
N LEU A 14 -7.66 21.71 5.34
CA LEU A 14 -6.97 21.65 4.04
C LEU A 14 -5.68 22.46 4.01
N GLY A 15 -5.64 23.62 4.67
CA GLY A 15 -4.44 24.46 4.74
C GLY A 15 -3.33 23.87 5.60
N VAL A 16 -3.66 23.12 6.65
CA VAL A 16 -2.67 22.39 7.47
C VAL A 16 -2.18 21.15 6.75
N LEU A 17 -3.02 20.52 5.92
CA LEU A 17 -2.67 19.32 5.17
C LEU A 17 -1.56 19.57 4.14
N LYS A 18 -1.64 20.71 3.43
CA LYS A 18 -0.73 21.11 2.35
C LYS A 18 0.14 22.28 2.81
N THR A 19 1.37 21.99 3.23
CA THR A 19 2.35 23.02 3.56
C THR A 19 3.31 23.16 2.38
N ASP A 20 3.15 24.15 1.50
CA ASP A 20 4.09 24.51 0.42
C ASP A 20 4.72 23.31 -0.35
N ASN A 21 3.87 22.38 -0.84
CA ASN A 21 4.19 21.12 -1.54
C ASN A 21 4.57 19.91 -0.66
N ASP A 22 4.41 20.02 0.65
CA ASP A 22 4.68 18.94 1.58
C ASP A 22 3.42 18.46 2.30
N LEU A 23 3.45 17.18 2.69
CA LEU A 23 2.43 16.57 3.52
C LEU A 23 2.78 16.84 4.99
N GLN A 24 1.83 17.40 5.73
CA GLN A 24 1.99 17.49 7.17
C GLN A 24 1.97 16.10 7.81
N ARG A 25 2.88 15.85 8.76
CA ARG A 25 2.94 14.61 9.52
C ARG A 25 1.55 14.20 10.05
N PRO A 26 1.06 12.98 9.75
CA PRO A 26 -0.25 12.50 10.17
C PRO A 26 -0.52 12.65 11.67
N SER A 27 0.46 12.35 12.52
CA SER A 27 0.34 12.49 13.99
C SER A 27 0.11 13.93 14.43
N VAL A 28 0.73 14.89 13.74
CA VAL A 28 0.54 16.33 14.02
C VAL A 28 -0.84 16.77 13.55
N LEU A 29 -1.27 16.34 12.36
CA LEU A 29 -2.62 16.60 11.86
C LEU A 29 -3.68 16.06 12.82
N GLU A 30 -3.52 14.81 13.28
CA GLU A 30 -4.42 14.17 14.22
C GLU A 30 -4.51 14.95 15.55
N SER A 31 -3.36 15.36 16.10
CA SER A 31 -3.30 16.18 17.32
C SER A 31 -4.01 17.53 17.16
N LEU A 32 -3.85 18.19 16.00
CA LEU A 32 -4.52 19.44 15.70
C LEU A 32 -6.04 19.28 15.57
N ILE A 33 -6.51 18.20 14.92
CA ILE A 33 -7.94 17.86 14.84
C ILE A 33 -8.49 17.60 16.24
N ARG A 34 -7.83 16.76 17.05
CA ARG A 34 -8.27 16.45 18.44
C ARG A 34 -8.33 17.72 19.30
N ARG A 35 -7.35 18.60 19.19
CA ARG A 35 -7.35 19.90 19.87
C ARG A 35 -8.53 20.76 19.42
N HIS A 36 -8.80 20.83 18.12
CA HIS A 36 -9.92 21.63 17.60
C HIS A 36 -11.27 21.10 18.08
N VAL A 37 -11.48 19.79 18.02
CA VAL A 37 -12.69 19.13 18.54
C VAL A 37 -12.89 19.43 20.03
N SER A 38 -11.82 19.40 20.82
CA SER A 38 -11.88 19.72 22.26
C SER A 38 -12.32 21.17 22.52
N ILE A 39 -11.81 22.13 21.74
CA ILE A 39 -12.21 23.54 21.82
C ILE A 39 -13.69 23.71 21.45
N VAL A 40 -14.13 23.01 20.42
CA VAL A 40 -15.52 23.05 19.96
C VAL A 40 -16.46 22.48 21.02
N HIS A 41 -16.10 21.35 21.62
CA HIS A 41 -16.89 20.74 22.69
C HIS A 41 -17.07 21.69 23.89
N LEU A 42 -16.05 22.47 24.24
CA LEU A 42 -16.16 23.52 25.25
C LEU A 42 -17.09 24.66 24.81
N ALA A 43 -17.00 25.09 23.56
CA ALA A 43 -17.86 26.14 23.02
C ALA A 43 -19.34 25.74 22.97
N GLU A 44 -19.64 24.47 22.68
CA GLU A 44 -21.01 23.93 22.70
C GLU A 44 -21.68 24.01 24.08
N GLN A 45 -20.91 24.02 25.17
CA GLN A 45 -21.47 24.23 26.52
C GLN A 45 -22.12 25.61 26.70
N HIS A 46 -21.73 26.57 25.86
CA HIS A 46 -22.21 27.95 25.91
C HIS A 46 -23.10 28.34 24.74
N ILE A 47 -23.27 27.45 23.76
CA ILE A 47 -24.01 27.70 22.53
C ILE A 47 -24.90 26.49 22.27
N SER A 48 -26.23 26.70 22.17
CA SER A 48 -27.18 25.62 21.84
C SER A 48 -27.13 25.23 20.35
N MET A 49 -25.97 24.78 19.88
CA MET A 49 -25.70 24.39 18.50
C MET A 49 -24.82 23.14 18.46
N ASP A 50 -25.18 22.16 17.64
CA ASP A 50 -24.38 20.95 17.41
C ASP A 50 -23.32 21.20 16.31
N ILE A 51 -22.13 21.57 16.76
CA ILE A 51 -20.94 21.82 15.97
C ILE A 51 -20.11 20.52 15.86
N THR A 52 -20.13 19.66 16.88
CA THR A 52 -19.45 18.37 16.92
C THR A 52 -19.91 17.47 15.79
N GLN A 53 -21.22 17.35 15.57
CA GLN A 53 -21.76 16.62 14.43
C GLN A 53 -21.34 17.26 13.11
N GLY A 54 -21.33 18.59 13.03
CA GLY A 54 -20.87 19.31 11.83
C GLY A 54 -19.39 19.07 11.51
N ILE A 55 -18.53 18.95 12.52
CA ILE A 55 -17.11 18.61 12.33
C ILE A 55 -16.97 17.18 11.82
N ARG A 56 -17.75 16.24 12.37
CA ARG A 56 -17.78 14.85 11.86
C ARG A 56 -18.23 14.80 10.40
N GLU A 57 -19.24 15.58 10.03
CA GLU A 57 -19.71 15.70 8.64
C GLU A 57 -18.61 16.25 7.72
N VAL A 58 -17.87 17.28 8.15
CA VAL A 58 -16.74 17.83 7.37
C VAL A 58 -15.61 16.81 7.23
N LEU A 59 -15.20 16.17 8.34
CA LEU A 59 -14.15 15.14 8.32
C LEU A 59 -14.56 13.97 7.42
N LEU A 60 -15.80 13.50 7.52
CA LEU A 60 -16.32 12.44 6.67
C LEU A 60 -16.33 12.86 5.20
N SER A 61 -16.77 14.09 4.89
CA SER A 61 -16.78 14.61 3.52
C SER A 61 -15.37 14.73 2.92
N GLU A 62 -14.35 15.00 3.73
CA GLU A 62 -12.95 15.09 3.31
C GLU A 62 -12.25 13.72 3.28
N ALA A 63 -12.74 12.77 4.08
CA ALA A 63 -12.32 11.36 4.11
C ALA A 63 -12.93 10.52 2.97
N PHE A 64 -14.12 10.90 2.50
CA PHE A 64 -14.93 10.08 1.62
C PHE A 64 -14.26 9.82 0.27
N SER A 65 -14.10 8.54 -0.07
CA SER A 65 -13.42 8.09 -1.30
C SER A 65 -14.30 7.27 -2.24
N GLY A 66 -15.62 7.30 -2.00
CA GLY A 66 -16.61 6.45 -2.66
C GLY A 66 -17.00 5.21 -1.82
N PRO A 67 -17.78 4.28 -2.40
CA PRO A 67 -18.07 3.01 -1.79
C PRO A 67 -16.77 2.23 -1.54
N VAL A 68 -16.58 1.79 -0.30
CA VAL A 68 -15.46 0.91 0.07
C VAL A 68 -15.50 -0.35 -0.81
N SER A 69 -14.42 -0.59 -1.55
CA SER A 69 -14.33 -1.54 -2.65
C SER A 69 -14.57 -2.98 -2.18
N SER A 70 -14.15 -3.29 -0.95
CA SER A 70 -14.29 -4.62 -0.34
C SER A 70 -15.67 -4.88 0.28
N LEU A 71 -16.46 -3.83 0.55
CA LEU A 71 -17.73 -3.93 1.29
C LEU A 71 -18.97 -3.64 0.43
N HIS A 72 -18.84 -2.79 -0.60
CA HIS A 72 -19.98 -2.33 -1.38
C HIS A 72 -19.93 -2.81 -2.83
N LEU A 73 -21.05 -3.35 -3.32
CA LEU A 73 -21.21 -3.90 -4.67
C LEU A 73 -21.90 -2.95 -5.65
N PHE A 74 -22.31 -1.77 -5.21
CA PHE A 74 -23.07 -0.86 -6.05
C PHE A 74 -22.18 -0.23 -7.13
N GLU A 75 -22.76 -0.02 -8.32
CA GLU A 75 -22.12 0.66 -9.45
C GLU A 75 -21.46 1.96 -8.99
N LYS A 76 -20.18 2.13 -9.35
CA LYS A 76 -19.43 3.37 -9.18
C LYS A 76 -20.22 4.47 -9.91
N PRO A 77 -20.84 5.45 -9.22
CA PRO A 77 -21.38 6.60 -9.90
C PRO A 77 -20.22 7.34 -10.54
N THR A 78 -20.35 7.63 -11.83
CA THR A 78 -19.34 8.26 -12.68
C THR A 78 -18.88 9.65 -12.21
N ASP A 79 -19.60 10.27 -11.26
CA ASP A 79 -19.36 11.62 -10.73
C ASP A 79 -19.23 11.66 -9.19
N GLN A 80 -18.57 10.69 -8.56
CA GLN A 80 -18.30 10.79 -7.12
C GLN A 80 -17.15 11.76 -6.82
N HIS A 81 -17.48 12.90 -6.25
CA HIS A 81 -16.51 13.83 -5.70
C HIS A 81 -15.79 13.19 -4.51
N THR A 82 -14.55 12.76 -4.73
CA THR A 82 -13.65 12.31 -3.66
C THR A 82 -13.30 13.48 -2.76
N GLY A 83 -13.18 13.24 -1.46
CA GLY A 83 -12.73 14.22 -0.50
C GLY A 83 -11.32 14.72 -0.85
N SER A 84 -11.17 16.04 -0.96
CA SER A 84 -9.94 16.67 -1.41
C SER A 84 -8.75 16.38 -0.49
N ALA A 85 -9.00 16.28 0.82
CA ALA A 85 -7.96 15.92 1.78
C ALA A 85 -7.42 14.51 1.53
N THR A 86 -8.29 13.50 1.47
CA THR A 86 -7.87 12.09 1.26
C THR A 86 -7.15 11.91 -0.06
N GLU A 87 -7.67 12.50 -1.14
CA GLU A 87 -7.02 12.47 -2.44
C GLU A 87 -5.61 13.03 -2.38
N SER A 88 -5.44 14.19 -1.74
CA SER A 88 -4.14 14.85 -1.63
C SER A 88 -3.13 14.02 -0.83
N VAL A 89 -3.53 13.42 0.29
CA VAL A 89 -2.64 12.59 1.12
C VAL A 89 -2.28 11.29 0.41
N CYS A 90 -3.25 10.59 -0.18
CA CYS A 90 -2.98 9.32 -0.86
C CYS A 90 -2.08 9.53 -2.09
N ASN A 91 -2.33 10.58 -2.88
CA ASN A 91 -1.46 10.94 -4.00
C ASN A 91 -0.02 11.22 -3.53
N TRP A 92 0.13 11.94 -2.42
CA TRP A 92 1.46 12.23 -1.87
C TRP A 92 2.22 10.96 -1.49
N TYR A 93 1.60 10.00 -0.79
CA TYR A 93 2.23 8.73 -0.44
C TYR A 93 2.65 7.93 -1.69
N ILE A 94 1.78 7.84 -2.69
CA ILE A 94 2.07 7.10 -3.93
C ILE A 94 3.22 7.74 -4.71
N GLU A 95 3.20 9.05 -4.90
CA GLU A 95 4.23 9.74 -5.69
C GLU A 95 5.58 9.79 -4.99
N ASN A 96 5.58 9.99 -3.68
CA ASN A 96 6.80 10.31 -2.95
C ASN A 96 7.42 9.13 -2.23
N ILE A 97 6.62 8.17 -1.72
CA ILE A 97 7.12 6.99 -1.02
C ILE A 97 7.22 5.81 -1.98
N ILE A 98 6.17 5.52 -2.74
CA ILE A 98 6.14 4.31 -3.57
C ILE A 98 6.89 4.50 -4.89
N LYS A 99 6.59 5.58 -5.61
CA LYS A 99 7.22 5.88 -6.91
C LYS A 99 8.55 6.60 -6.81
N ASP A 100 8.88 7.12 -5.62
CA ASP A 100 10.06 7.96 -5.36
C ASP A 100 10.33 9.00 -6.48
N VAL A 101 9.30 9.75 -6.88
CA VAL A 101 9.40 10.71 -8.01
C VAL A 101 10.49 11.77 -7.76
N SER A 102 10.76 12.07 -6.50
CA SER A 102 11.81 13.02 -6.08
C SER A 102 13.23 12.44 -6.06
N GLY A 103 13.39 11.12 -6.20
CA GLY A 103 14.68 10.44 -6.10
C GLY A 103 15.32 10.62 -4.72
N ALA A 104 14.51 10.53 -3.67
CA ALA A 104 14.93 10.65 -2.28
C ALA A 104 15.67 9.40 -1.76
N GLY A 105 15.68 8.31 -2.55
CA GLY A 105 16.35 7.07 -2.19
C GLY A 105 15.57 6.35 -1.09
N ILE A 106 14.32 6.00 -1.41
CA ILE A 106 13.43 5.31 -0.47
C ILE A 106 13.92 3.88 -0.22
N LEU A 107 14.03 3.51 1.05
CA LEU A 107 14.49 2.21 1.53
C LEU A 107 13.45 1.63 2.49
N PHE A 108 12.99 0.41 2.26
CA PHE A 108 12.18 -0.29 3.24
C PHE A 108 13.07 -0.89 4.34
N VAL A 109 12.73 -0.63 5.61
CA VAL A 109 13.49 -1.07 6.78
C VAL A 109 12.64 -2.03 7.63
N PRO A 110 12.75 -3.36 7.41
CA PRO A 110 11.91 -4.36 8.07
C PRO A 110 11.90 -4.26 9.59
N ILE A 111 13.07 -4.13 10.23
CA ILE A 111 13.20 -4.11 11.69
C ILE A 111 12.44 -2.94 12.34
N HIS A 112 12.32 -1.81 11.63
CA HIS A 112 11.63 -0.62 12.12
C HIS A 112 10.21 -0.48 11.59
N LYS A 113 9.77 -1.40 10.71
CA LYS A 113 8.44 -1.37 10.08
C LYS A 113 8.12 0.01 9.48
N CYS A 114 9.07 0.55 8.72
CA CYS A 114 8.93 1.88 8.12
C CYS A 114 9.76 1.98 6.83
N PHE A 115 9.54 3.05 6.08
CA PHE A 115 10.39 3.44 4.97
C PHE A 115 11.33 4.57 5.44
N ARG A 116 12.60 4.46 5.11
CA ARG A 116 13.61 5.53 5.30
C ARG A 116 13.92 6.18 3.98
N SER A 117 14.39 7.41 4.01
CA SER A 117 14.89 8.09 2.82
C SER A 117 16.30 8.63 3.05
N THR A 118 17.11 8.64 2.00
CA THR A 118 18.45 9.25 2.07
C THR A 118 18.40 10.77 2.01
N ARG A 119 17.32 11.33 1.43
CA ARG A 119 17.05 12.77 1.34
C ARG A 119 15.65 13.07 1.84
N PRO A 120 15.36 14.31 2.25
CA PRO A 120 14.01 14.72 2.59
C PRO A 120 13.05 14.51 1.42
N VAL A 121 11.90 13.95 1.74
CA VAL A 121 10.75 13.75 0.88
C VAL A 121 9.78 14.89 1.19
N GLY A 122 9.93 16.01 0.47
CA GLY A 122 9.34 17.27 0.91
C GLY A 122 10.12 17.87 2.09
N GLY A 123 9.45 18.13 3.20
CA GLY A 123 10.02 18.75 4.41
C GLY A 123 10.44 17.76 5.49
N TYR A 124 10.14 16.47 5.32
CA TYR A 124 10.47 15.41 6.26
C TYR A 124 11.22 14.26 5.59
N PHE A 125 11.92 13.44 6.37
CA PHE A 125 12.40 12.14 5.88
C PHE A 125 11.25 11.12 5.87
N ALA A 126 11.33 10.10 5.01
CA ALA A 126 10.25 9.12 4.86
C ALA A 126 9.88 8.43 6.18
N GLU A 127 10.84 8.22 7.09
CA GLU A 127 10.55 7.57 8.38
C GLU A 127 9.65 8.41 9.28
N SER A 128 9.61 9.73 9.09
CA SER A 128 8.79 10.64 9.89
C SER A 128 7.32 10.66 9.48
N VAL A 129 6.96 9.94 8.40
CA VAL A 129 5.60 9.88 7.83
C VAL A 129 5.13 8.46 7.51
N THR A 130 6.03 7.47 7.53
CA THR A 130 5.74 6.06 7.20
C THR A 130 5.97 5.10 8.35
N ASP A 131 6.41 5.56 9.52
CA ASP A 131 6.44 4.69 10.68
C ASP A 131 5.02 4.21 11.04
N LEU A 132 4.95 3.10 11.78
CA LEU A 132 3.67 2.50 12.12
C LEU A 132 2.76 3.47 12.91
N SER A 133 3.33 4.38 13.71
CA SER A 133 2.55 5.35 14.51
C SER A 133 1.93 6.44 13.63
N GLU A 134 2.64 6.88 12.60
CA GLU A 134 2.18 7.85 11.60
C GLU A 134 1.13 7.23 10.70
N LEU A 135 1.31 5.98 10.26
CA LEU A 135 0.28 5.26 9.51
C LEU A 135 -0.98 5.04 10.37
N GLN A 136 -0.83 4.72 11.65
CA GLN A 136 -1.96 4.66 12.59
C GLN A 136 -2.67 6.02 12.73
N ALA A 137 -1.93 7.12 12.81
CA ALA A 137 -2.51 8.47 12.84
C ALA A 137 -3.23 8.83 11.53
N PHE A 138 -2.71 8.39 10.38
CA PHE A 138 -3.39 8.46 9.09
C PHE A 138 -4.73 7.70 9.13
N VAL A 139 -4.72 6.45 9.59
CA VAL A 139 -5.95 5.64 9.71
C VAL A 139 -6.95 6.27 10.69
N ARG A 140 -6.53 6.79 11.84
CA ARG A 140 -7.44 7.49 12.77
C ARG A 140 -8.07 8.74 12.15
N THR A 141 -7.34 9.42 11.26
CA THR A 141 -7.79 10.67 10.63
C THR A 141 -8.75 10.42 9.46
N PHE A 142 -8.44 9.47 8.58
CA PHE A 142 -9.19 9.24 7.34
C PHE A 142 -10.06 7.97 7.37
N GLY A 143 -9.91 7.14 8.39
CA GLY A 143 -10.66 5.89 8.59
C GLY A 143 -10.50 4.89 7.44
N GLY A 144 -11.45 3.97 7.35
CA GLY A 144 -11.46 2.94 6.31
C GLY A 144 -11.57 3.50 4.88
N TYR A 145 -12.13 4.70 4.68
CA TYR A 145 -12.19 5.33 3.36
C TYR A 145 -10.81 5.77 2.85
N GLY A 146 -9.96 6.31 3.74
CA GLY A 146 -8.58 6.64 3.41
C GLY A 146 -7.74 5.40 3.14
N VAL A 147 -7.90 4.36 3.95
CA VAL A 147 -7.24 3.07 3.75
C VAL A 147 -7.63 2.44 2.42
N ASP A 148 -8.94 2.36 2.12
CA ASP A 148 -9.43 1.81 0.83
C ASP A 148 -8.91 2.60 -0.38
N ARG A 149 -8.85 3.93 -0.28
CA ARG A 149 -8.32 4.78 -1.36
C ARG A 149 -6.86 4.47 -1.63
N LEU A 150 -6.05 4.41 -0.57
CA LEU A 150 -4.62 4.18 -0.67
C LEU A 150 -4.31 2.76 -1.15
N ASP A 151 -4.99 1.74 -0.59
CA ASP A 151 -4.94 0.34 -1.05
C ASP A 151 -5.27 0.24 -2.54
N ARG A 152 -6.33 0.89 -3.02
CA ARG A 152 -6.69 0.89 -4.43
C ARG A 152 -5.60 1.49 -5.33
N MET A 153 -5.00 2.60 -4.89
CA MET A 153 -3.91 3.22 -5.66
C MET A 153 -2.64 2.36 -5.66
N LEU A 154 -2.35 1.65 -4.56
CA LEU A 154 -1.27 0.67 -4.49
C LEU A 154 -1.54 -0.52 -5.41
N LYS A 155 -2.77 -1.02 -5.46
CA LYS A 155 -3.20 -2.09 -6.37
C LYS A 155 -3.08 -1.66 -7.83
N GLU A 156 -3.54 -0.46 -8.19
CA GLU A 156 -3.42 0.09 -9.54
C GLU A 156 -1.94 0.23 -9.97
N HIS A 157 -1.09 0.71 -9.07
CA HIS A 157 0.34 0.81 -9.33
C HIS A 157 1.00 -0.57 -9.48
N THR A 158 0.68 -1.51 -8.59
CA THR A 158 1.22 -2.87 -8.62
C THR A 158 0.73 -3.65 -9.82
N ALA A 159 -0.52 -3.47 -10.23
CA ALA A 159 -1.07 -4.01 -11.47
C ALA A 159 -0.24 -3.58 -12.69
N ALA A 160 0.17 -2.31 -12.75
CA ALA A 160 1.04 -1.82 -13.82
C ALA A 160 2.42 -2.50 -13.78
N LEU A 161 3.01 -2.66 -12.60
CA LEU A 161 4.30 -3.36 -12.43
C LEU A 161 4.20 -4.85 -12.83
N LEU A 162 3.13 -5.54 -12.42
CA LEU A 162 2.88 -6.93 -12.79
C LEU A 162 2.68 -7.09 -14.30
N ASN A 163 2.02 -6.14 -14.97
CA ASN A 163 1.91 -6.15 -16.43
C ASN A 163 3.27 -5.95 -17.13
N CYS A 164 4.15 -5.11 -16.56
CA CYS A 164 5.52 -4.98 -17.05
C CYS A 164 6.31 -6.28 -16.89
N ILE A 165 6.18 -6.94 -15.73
CA ILE A 165 6.81 -8.26 -15.46
C ILE A 165 6.26 -9.32 -16.43
N ASP A 166 4.94 -9.37 -16.65
CA ASP A 166 4.31 -10.29 -17.61
C ASP A 166 4.84 -10.09 -19.03
N THR A 167 4.95 -8.82 -19.45
CA THR A 167 5.54 -8.47 -20.76
C THR A 167 6.98 -8.99 -20.88
N SER A 168 7.78 -8.85 -19.83
CA SER A 168 9.17 -9.34 -19.79
C SER A 168 9.27 -10.86 -19.75
N LEU A 169 8.33 -11.55 -19.08
CA LEU A 169 8.26 -13.02 -19.09
C LEU A 169 7.95 -13.52 -20.51
N ARG A 170 7.02 -12.88 -21.21
CA ARG A 170 6.65 -13.24 -22.59
C ARG A 170 7.78 -12.97 -23.58
N SER A 171 8.47 -11.83 -23.46
CA SER A 171 9.58 -11.49 -24.37
C SER A 171 10.79 -12.41 -24.21
N ASN A 172 11.01 -12.94 -23.00
CA ASN A 172 12.10 -13.87 -22.71
C ASN A 172 11.67 -15.34 -22.66
N ARG A 173 10.46 -15.68 -23.12
CA ARG A 173 9.85 -17.01 -22.96
C ARG A 173 10.76 -18.15 -23.42
N ASP A 174 11.22 -18.12 -24.67
CA ASP A 174 12.02 -19.20 -25.25
C ASP A 174 13.36 -19.39 -24.50
N VAL A 175 13.98 -18.27 -24.08
CA VAL A 175 15.22 -18.26 -23.30
C VAL A 175 14.97 -18.85 -21.91
N LEU A 176 13.87 -18.48 -21.25
CA LEU A 176 13.47 -18.99 -19.94
C LEU A 176 13.11 -20.49 -19.99
N GLU A 177 12.48 -20.97 -21.06
CA GLU A 177 12.22 -22.40 -21.28
C GLU A 177 13.53 -23.18 -21.49
N ALA A 178 14.53 -22.59 -22.16
CA ALA A 178 15.87 -23.17 -22.27
C ALA A 178 16.62 -23.19 -20.91
N VAL A 179 16.50 -22.11 -20.12
CA VAL A 179 17.03 -22.06 -18.74
C VAL A 179 16.37 -23.14 -17.88
N ALA A 180 15.04 -23.30 -17.97
CA ALA A 180 14.31 -24.33 -17.25
C ALA A 180 14.81 -25.74 -17.64
N SER A 181 14.92 -26.01 -18.93
CA SER A 181 15.36 -27.31 -19.46
C SER A 181 16.80 -27.66 -19.04
N SER A 182 17.71 -26.69 -19.12
CA SER A 182 19.12 -26.86 -18.71
C SER A 182 19.28 -27.05 -17.20
N LEU A 183 18.46 -26.38 -16.38
CA LEU A 183 18.40 -26.60 -14.93
C LEU A 183 18.01 -28.04 -14.58
N HIS A 184 17.01 -28.60 -15.29
CA HIS A 184 16.59 -29.99 -15.09
C HIS A 184 17.61 -31.01 -15.62
N ALA A 185 18.34 -30.68 -16.68
CA ALA A 185 19.37 -31.54 -17.26
C ALA A 185 20.73 -31.48 -16.52
N GLY A 186 20.96 -30.46 -15.70
CA GLY A 186 22.22 -30.25 -14.99
C GLY A 186 23.36 -29.71 -15.87
N ASP A 187 23.06 -29.19 -17.07
CA ASP A 187 24.06 -28.61 -17.97
C ASP A 187 24.40 -27.18 -17.54
N ARG A 188 25.55 -27.05 -16.85
CA ARG A 188 26.00 -25.76 -16.33
C ARG A 188 26.39 -24.77 -17.44
N ILE A 189 26.96 -25.26 -18.54
CA ILE A 189 27.50 -24.40 -19.61
C ILE A 189 26.35 -23.83 -20.43
N GLU A 190 25.39 -24.68 -20.81
CA GLU A 190 24.20 -24.24 -21.53
C GLU A 190 23.37 -23.26 -20.68
N ARG A 191 23.18 -23.56 -19.39
CA ARG A 191 22.50 -22.67 -18.45
C ARG A 191 23.14 -21.27 -18.38
N GLU A 192 24.45 -21.20 -18.20
CA GLU A 192 25.18 -19.92 -18.13
C GLU A 192 25.10 -19.14 -19.45
N ALA A 193 25.08 -19.85 -20.59
CA ALA A 193 24.90 -19.22 -21.90
C ALA A 193 23.49 -18.67 -22.08
N SER A 194 22.45 -19.44 -21.73
CA SER A 194 21.05 -19.01 -21.83
C SER A 194 20.72 -17.86 -20.88
N MET A 195 21.24 -17.87 -19.64
CA MET A 195 21.03 -16.77 -18.68
C MET A 195 21.54 -15.42 -19.22
N LYS A 196 22.65 -15.41 -19.97
CA LYS A 196 23.21 -14.19 -20.58
C LYS A 196 22.40 -13.65 -21.77
N GLN A 197 21.45 -14.42 -22.30
CA GLN A 197 20.62 -14.02 -23.43
C GLN A 197 19.33 -13.29 -23.00
N ILE A 198 19.06 -13.21 -21.69
CA ILE A 198 17.90 -12.49 -21.18
C ILE A 198 18.07 -11.00 -21.41
N VAL A 199 17.04 -10.39 -21.98
CA VAL A 199 17.02 -8.96 -22.32
C VAL A 199 16.35 -8.18 -21.19
N ASP A 200 16.84 -6.96 -20.96
CA ASP A 200 16.32 -6.00 -19.97
C ASP A 200 16.28 -6.51 -18.52
N LEU A 201 17.19 -7.43 -18.16
CA LEU A 201 17.25 -8.06 -16.84
C LEU A 201 17.23 -7.06 -15.67
N GLU A 202 18.03 -6.00 -15.76
CA GLU A 202 18.12 -4.96 -14.71
C GLU A 202 16.77 -4.23 -14.53
N THR A 203 16.12 -3.87 -15.64
CA THR A 203 14.79 -3.21 -15.62
C THR A 203 13.74 -4.11 -14.98
N VAL A 204 13.79 -5.42 -15.26
CA VAL A 204 12.85 -6.39 -14.68
C VAL A 204 13.07 -6.54 -13.18
N ILE A 205 14.32 -6.55 -12.73
CA ILE A 205 14.66 -6.55 -11.31
C ILE A 205 14.10 -5.30 -10.63
N ASP A 206 14.25 -4.13 -11.24
CA ASP A 206 13.68 -2.87 -10.71
C ASP A 206 12.15 -2.93 -10.59
N PHE A 207 11.43 -3.50 -11.58
CA PHE A 207 9.98 -3.70 -11.48
C PHE A 207 9.60 -4.62 -10.30
N CYS A 208 10.34 -5.71 -10.11
CA CYS A 208 10.10 -6.63 -9.00
C CYS A 208 10.39 -5.99 -7.63
N ILE A 209 11.46 -5.20 -7.53
CA ILE A 209 11.78 -4.45 -6.30
C ILE A 209 10.67 -3.43 -6.00
N GLN A 210 10.20 -2.67 -6.99
CA GLN A 210 9.11 -1.71 -6.79
C GLN A 210 7.80 -2.40 -6.37
N ALA A 211 7.49 -3.58 -6.93
CA ALA A 211 6.33 -4.36 -6.53
C ALA A 211 6.47 -4.84 -5.07
N GLY A 212 7.67 -5.27 -4.68
CA GLY A 212 8.00 -5.61 -3.29
C GLY A 212 7.86 -4.44 -2.33
N LEU A 213 8.25 -3.23 -2.72
CA LEU A 213 8.05 -2.02 -1.91
C LEU A 213 6.56 -1.69 -1.74
N ALA A 214 5.75 -1.86 -2.79
CA ALA A 214 4.31 -1.68 -2.72
C ALA A 214 3.66 -2.70 -1.75
N LEU A 215 4.07 -3.97 -1.81
CA LEU A 215 3.64 -5.02 -0.87
C LEU A 215 4.03 -4.69 0.57
N ALA A 216 5.28 -4.30 0.80
CA ALA A 216 5.76 -3.91 2.12
C ALA A 216 4.95 -2.73 2.69
N PHE A 217 4.60 -1.75 1.86
CA PHE A 217 3.78 -0.63 2.29
C PHE A 217 2.33 -1.04 2.58
N ASP A 218 1.69 -1.85 1.72
CA ASP A 218 0.33 -2.34 1.95
C ASP A 218 0.23 -3.14 3.26
N ARG A 219 1.25 -3.97 3.54
CA ARG A 219 1.35 -4.70 4.80
C ARG A 219 1.42 -3.77 6.02
N LEU A 220 2.21 -2.70 5.96
CA LEU A 220 2.26 -1.71 7.04
C LEU A 220 0.94 -0.96 7.20
N LEU A 221 0.28 -0.63 6.09
CA LEU A 221 -1.04 0.02 6.08
C LEU A 221 -2.11 -0.89 6.70
N SER A 222 -2.09 -2.18 6.37
CA SER A 222 -2.97 -3.19 6.93
C SER A 222 -2.71 -3.42 8.44
N GLU A 223 -1.45 -3.48 8.86
CA GLU A 223 -1.08 -3.58 10.28
C GLU A 223 -1.57 -2.35 11.07
N ALA A 224 -1.36 -1.15 10.54
CA ALA A 224 -1.87 0.08 11.14
C ALA A 224 -3.40 0.08 11.22
N SER A 225 -4.08 -0.31 10.13
CA SER A 225 -5.54 -0.42 10.03
C SER A 225 -6.11 -1.39 11.07
N GLY A 226 -5.52 -2.58 11.19
CA GLY A 226 -5.90 -3.58 12.18
C GLY A 226 -5.74 -3.09 13.61
N ALA A 227 -4.62 -2.46 13.95
CA ALA A 227 -4.39 -1.90 15.28
C ALA A 227 -5.43 -0.82 15.65
N ILE A 228 -5.79 0.07 14.72
CA ILE A 228 -6.83 1.07 14.94
C ILE A 228 -8.22 0.45 15.05
N LEU A 229 -8.51 -0.59 14.27
CA LEU A 229 -9.80 -1.29 14.35
C LEU A 229 -9.95 -2.04 15.68
N GLU A 230 -8.88 -2.65 16.18
CA GLU A 230 -8.86 -3.31 17.48
C GLU A 230 -9.07 -2.30 18.63
N GLU A 231 -8.44 -1.13 18.55
CA GLU A 231 -8.61 -0.04 19.53
C GLU A 231 -10.03 0.57 19.48
N GLY A 232 -10.51 0.92 18.28
CA GLY A 232 -11.74 1.69 18.08
C GLY A 232 -13.02 0.86 18.01
N ALA A 233 -12.94 -0.40 17.57
CA ALA A 233 -14.09 -1.30 17.39
C ALA A 233 -13.71 -2.77 17.69
N PRO A 234 -13.32 -3.10 18.94
CA PRO A 234 -12.77 -4.41 19.31
C PRO A 234 -13.71 -5.58 19.01
N LEU A 235 -15.03 -5.38 19.13
CA LEU A 235 -16.02 -6.42 18.82
C LEU A 235 -16.05 -6.76 17.32
N ILE A 236 -15.87 -5.76 16.45
CA ILE A 236 -15.80 -5.98 14.99
C ILE A 236 -14.49 -6.69 14.64
N HIS A 237 -13.38 -6.24 15.21
CA HIS A 237 -12.08 -6.87 15.03
C HIS A 237 -12.09 -8.35 15.48
N SER A 238 -12.65 -8.62 16.66
CA SER A 238 -12.80 -9.98 17.18
C SER A 238 -13.72 -10.85 16.32
N LEU A 239 -14.81 -10.28 15.79
CA LEU A 239 -15.71 -10.99 14.88
C LEU A 239 -14.99 -11.38 13.60
N LEU A 240 -14.29 -10.44 12.95
CA LEU A 240 -13.52 -10.71 11.74
C LEU A 240 -12.44 -11.78 11.97
N THR A 241 -11.68 -11.64 13.06
CA THR A 241 -10.67 -12.63 13.47
C THR A 241 -11.27 -14.03 13.66
N GLY A 242 -12.47 -14.11 14.25
CA GLY A 242 -13.19 -15.37 14.42
C GLY A 242 -13.67 -15.96 13.09
N VAL A 243 -14.27 -15.14 12.23
CA VAL A 243 -14.81 -15.55 10.93
C VAL A 243 -13.70 -16.09 10.02
N VAL A 244 -12.56 -15.41 9.94
CA VAL A 244 -11.43 -15.79 9.08
C VAL A 244 -10.94 -17.20 9.37
N LYS A 245 -10.89 -17.61 10.64
CA LYS A 245 -10.48 -18.96 11.06
C LYS A 245 -11.41 -20.08 10.59
N HIS A 246 -12.61 -19.73 10.17
CA HIS A 246 -13.65 -20.66 9.75
C HIS A 246 -14.01 -20.52 8.26
N LEU A 247 -13.29 -19.67 7.51
CA LEU A 247 -13.46 -19.61 6.06
C LEU A 247 -12.90 -20.90 5.43
N PRO A 248 -13.61 -21.52 4.48
CA PRO A 248 -13.14 -22.73 3.85
C PRO A 248 -12.08 -22.41 2.78
N ASP A 249 -11.05 -23.23 2.70
CA ASP A 249 -9.93 -23.07 1.74
C ASP A 249 -10.17 -23.82 0.41
N GLY A 250 -11.44 -23.98 0.01
CA GLY A 250 -11.80 -24.68 -1.22
C GLY A 250 -11.45 -23.87 -2.47
N VAL A 251 -10.88 -24.52 -3.49
CA VAL A 251 -10.61 -23.94 -4.82
C VAL A 251 -11.58 -24.57 -5.84
N PRO A 252 -12.30 -23.78 -6.67
CA PRO A 252 -12.32 -22.31 -6.71
C PRO A 252 -13.04 -21.70 -5.49
N GLU A 253 -12.50 -20.60 -4.98
CA GLU A 253 -13.07 -19.87 -3.84
C GLU A 253 -14.37 -19.17 -4.28
N LYS A 254 -15.41 -19.19 -3.43
CA LYS A 254 -16.65 -18.46 -3.72
C LYS A 254 -16.43 -16.97 -3.52
N GLU A 255 -17.08 -16.14 -4.33
CA GLU A 255 -16.98 -14.67 -4.27
C GLU A 255 -17.29 -14.08 -2.89
N GLU A 256 -18.20 -14.67 -2.11
CA GLU A 256 -18.47 -14.22 -0.73
C GLU A 256 -17.28 -14.45 0.20
N ILE A 257 -16.60 -15.59 0.06
CA ILE A 257 -15.46 -15.98 0.90
C ILE A 257 -14.26 -15.10 0.55
N LYS A 258 -14.01 -14.94 -0.76
CA LYS A 258 -12.97 -14.06 -1.27
C LYS A 258 -13.13 -12.63 -0.73
N ARG A 259 -14.34 -12.06 -0.81
CA ARG A 259 -14.62 -10.73 -0.25
C ARG A 259 -14.38 -10.65 1.26
N MET A 260 -14.86 -11.62 2.02
CA MET A 260 -14.59 -11.67 3.47
C MET A 260 -13.10 -11.72 3.77
N ARG A 261 -12.34 -12.51 2.98
CA ARG A 261 -10.89 -12.60 3.07
C ARG A 261 -10.21 -11.27 2.72
N THR A 262 -10.69 -10.54 1.71
CA THR A 262 -10.20 -9.19 1.38
C THR A 262 -10.45 -8.19 2.51
N VAL A 263 -11.65 -8.16 3.09
CA VAL A 263 -11.98 -7.29 4.24
C VAL A 263 -11.07 -7.58 5.43
N ALA A 264 -10.91 -8.87 5.73
CA ALA A 264 -9.99 -9.34 6.74
C ALA A 264 -8.54 -8.95 6.44
N ASN A 265 -8.15 -8.97 5.16
CA ASN A 265 -6.81 -8.60 4.73
C ASN A 265 -6.50 -7.13 4.96
N THR A 266 -7.47 -6.24 4.71
CA THR A 266 -7.34 -4.79 5.00
C THR A 266 -7.33 -4.49 6.50
N ALA A 267 -7.89 -5.38 7.31
CA ALA A 267 -7.90 -5.27 8.76
C ALA A 267 -6.71 -5.96 9.45
N GLY A 268 -5.73 -6.48 8.70
CA GLY A 268 -4.53 -7.10 9.26
C GLY A 268 -4.77 -8.40 10.04
N VAL A 269 -5.93 -9.04 9.89
CA VAL A 269 -6.28 -10.26 10.66
C VAL A 269 -5.94 -11.57 9.94
N VAL A 270 -5.39 -11.49 8.71
CA VAL A 270 -5.01 -12.66 7.92
C VAL A 270 -3.50 -12.88 7.96
N SER A 271 -3.07 -14.12 8.10
CA SER A 271 -1.64 -14.48 8.15
C SER A 271 -0.95 -14.42 6.79
N ASP A 272 -1.69 -14.69 5.70
CA ASP A 272 -1.18 -14.76 4.33
C ASP A 272 -1.56 -13.51 3.52
N HIS A 273 -1.17 -12.34 4.05
CA HIS A 273 -1.64 -11.04 3.56
C HIS A 273 -1.28 -10.78 2.09
N ASP A 274 -0.01 -10.99 1.77
CA ASP A 274 0.56 -10.67 0.46
C ASP A 274 -0.07 -11.54 -0.65
N SER A 275 -0.27 -12.83 -0.41
CA SER A 275 -0.86 -13.74 -1.41
C SER A 275 -2.30 -13.38 -1.77
N ILE A 276 -3.10 -12.98 -0.78
CA ILE A 276 -4.50 -12.56 -1.00
C ILE A 276 -4.53 -11.28 -1.83
N TRP A 277 -3.65 -10.34 -1.48
CA TRP A 277 -3.57 -9.06 -2.15
C TRP A 277 -3.11 -9.19 -3.61
N VAL A 278 -2.02 -9.91 -3.86
CA VAL A 278 -1.49 -10.17 -5.21
C VAL A 278 -2.48 -10.98 -6.05
N ARG A 279 -3.13 -12.01 -5.49
CA ARG A 279 -4.14 -12.80 -6.21
C ARG A 279 -5.29 -11.92 -6.66
N SER A 280 -5.79 -11.02 -5.81
CA SER A 280 -6.84 -10.07 -6.17
C SER A 280 -6.42 -9.20 -7.37
N ILE A 281 -5.18 -8.71 -7.39
CA ILE A 281 -4.68 -7.88 -8.49
C ILE A 281 -4.56 -8.70 -9.77
N LEU A 282 -3.97 -9.90 -9.71
CA LEU A 282 -3.78 -10.78 -10.87
C LEU A 282 -5.10 -11.22 -11.50
N GLU A 283 -6.14 -11.41 -10.71
CA GLU A 283 -7.49 -11.70 -11.20
C GLU A 283 -8.10 -10.48 -11.91
N ASP A 284 -7.93 -9.27 -11.35
CA ASP A 284 -8.45 -8.04 -11.94
C ASP A 284 -7.77 -7.70 -13.29
N VAL A 285 -6.47 -7.96 -13.42
CA VAL A 285 -5.73 -7.76 -14.69
C VAL A 285 -5.81 -8.94 -15.66
N GLY A 286 -6.42 -10.07 -15.25
CA GLY A 286 -6.52 -11.29 -16.06
C GLY A 286 -5.23 -12.12 -16.18
N GLY A 287 -4.19 -11.79 -15.41
CA GLY A 287 -2.91 -12.49 -15.41
C GLY A 287 -2.95 -13.87 -14.76
N ALA A 288 -3.93 -14.13 -13.88
CA ALA A 288 -4.04 -15.38 -13.13
C ALA A 288 -4.19 -16.67 -13.97
N SER A 289 -4.55 -16.56 -15.26
CA SER A 289 -4.74 -17.70 -16.16
C SER A 289 -3.61 -17.92 -17.18
N ASP A 290 -2.57 -17.08 -17.17
CA ASP A 290 -1.48 -17.18 -18.13
C ASP A 290 -0.36 -18.13 -17.65
N GLY A 291 -0.03 -19.12 -18.49
CA GLY A 291 1.07 -20.05 -18.26
C GLY A 291 2.46 -19.39 -18.24
N SER A 292 2.61 -18.15 -18.70
CA SER A 292 3.88 -17.40 -18.67
C SER A 292 4.39 -17.18 -17.24
N TRP A 293 3.48 -17.04 -16.26
CA TRP A 293 3.84 -16.91 -14.84
C TRP A 293 4.51 -18.16 -14.25
N SER A 294 4.32 -19.33 -14.87
CA SER A 294 5.06 -20.54 -14.46
C SER A 294 6.57 -20.42 -14.69
N LEU A 295 7.01 -19.46 -15.50
CA LEU A 295 8.42 -19.19 -15.78
C LEU A 295 9.07 -18.21 -14.77
N LEU A 296 8.29 -17.56 -13.91
CA LEU A 296 8.77 -16.58 -12.94
C LEU A 296 9.92 -17.10 -12.04
N PRO A 297 9.89 -18.34 -11.51
CA PRO A 297 11.00 -18.86 -10.72
C PRO A 297 12.32 -18.94 -11.50
N TYR A 298 12.26 -19.26 -12.80
CA TYR A 298 13.44 -19.32 -13.66
C TYR A 298 13.98 -17.92 -13.97
N LEU A 299 13.09 -16.93 -14.13
CA LEU A 299 13.46 -15.53 -14.24
C LEU A 299 14.18 -15.06 -12.96
N PHE A 300 13.66 -15.36 -11.78
CA PHE A 300 14.34 -15.01 -10.52
C PHE A 300 15.68 -15.71 -10.36
N ALA A 301 15.83 -16.95 -10.83
CA ALA A 301 17.12 -17.63 -10.83
C ALA A 301 18.18 -16.89 -11.67
N THR A 302 17.77 -16.17 -12.73
CA THR A 302 18.70 -15.45 -13.58
C THR A 302 19.16 -14.13 -12.96
N PHE A 303 18.43 -13.59 -11.98
CA PHE A 303 18.84 -12.39 -11.25
C PHE A 303 20.20 -12.57 -10.58
N MET A 304 20.61 -13.81 -10.25
CA MET A 304 21.93 -14.12 -9.72
C MET A 304 23.09 -13.75 -10.65
N THR A 305 22.81 -13.50 -11.93
CA THR A 305 23.79 -13.09 -12.94
C THR A 305 23.84 -11.58 -13.17
N SER A 306 22.94 -10.82 -12.56
CA SER A 306 22.86 -9.36 -12.69
C SER A 306 24.00 -8.66 -11.95
N ASN A 307 24.32 -7.43 -12.39
CA ASN A 307 25.29 -6.58 -11.74
C ASN A 307 24.75 -5.93 -10.45
N ILE A 308 23.45 -6.05 -10.16
CA ILE A 308 22.84 -5.48 -8.95
C ILE A 308 23.55 -5.94 -7.66
N TRP A 309 24.07 -7.16 -7.65
CA TRP A 309 24.82 -7.72 -6.52
C TRP A 309 26.14 -7.01 -6.24
N SER A 310 26.70 -6.28 -7.20
CA SER A 310 27.97 -5.55 -7.03
C SER A 310 27.85 -4.32 -6.12
N THR A 311 26.65 -3.73 -6.04
CA THR A 311 26.34 -2.54 -5.21
C THR A 311 25.48 -2.89 -3.99
N THR A 312 25.15 -4.17 -3.83
CA THR A 312 24.31 -4.69 -2.75
C THR A 312 25.13 -4.81 -1.47
N ALA A 313 24.76 -4.06 -0.43
CA ALA A 313 25.34 -4.17 0.90
C ALA A 313 24.24 -4.43 1.92
N PHE A 314 24.37 -5.52 2.68
CA PHE A 314 23.47 -5.81 3.79
C PHE A 314 23.83 -4.93 4.99
N ASN A 315 22.84 -4.26 5.55
CA ASN A 315 23.00 -3.46 6.76
C ASN A 315 22.20 -4.09 7.90
N VAL A 316 22.91 -4.40 8.99
CA VAL A 316 22.37 -5.03 10.21
C VAL A 316 21.37 -4.10 10.90
N ASP A 317 21.62 -2.79 10.91
CA ASP A 317 20.75 -1.80 11.57
C ASP A 317 19.41 -1.63 10.84
N THR A 318 19.34 -2.05 9.57
CA THR A 318 18.10 -2.02 8.79
C THR A 318 17.52 -3.41 8.53
N GLU A 319 18.23 -4.48 8.88
CA GLU A 319 17.93 -5.87 8.48
C GLU A 319 17.57 -5.98 6.99
N GLY A 320 18.29 -5.24 6.14
CA GLY A 320 17.95 -5.10 4.72
C GLY A 320 19.14 -4.68 3.88
N PHE A 321 18.96 -4.69 2.56
CA PHE A 321 19.99 -4.31 1.60
C PHE A 321 19.84 -2.87 1.12
N SER A 322 20.96 -2.22 0.82
CA SER A 322 21.05 -0.83 0.33
C SER A 322 20.20 -0.48 -0.90
N ASN A 323 19.76 -1.48 -1.66
CA ASN A 323 19.02 -1.35 -2.91
C ASN A 323 17.63 -2.00 -2.87
N ASN A 324 17.10 -2.32 -1.68
CA ASN A 324 15.80 -2.97 -1.50
C ASN A 324 15.66 -4.37 -2.10
N ILE A 325 16.75 -5.06 -2.47
CA ILE A 325 16.65 -6.41 -3.04
C ILE A 325 16.03 -7.45 -2.07
N HIS A 326 16.01 -7.16 -0.76
CA HIS A 326 15.27 -7.96 0.23
C HIS A 326 13.75 -7.92 0.02
N CYS A 327 13.21 -6.93 -0.70
CA CYS A 327 11.78 -6.84 -1.00
C CYS A 327 11.33 -7.86 -2.07
N LEU A 328 12.26 -8.62 -2.66
CA LEU A 328 11.95 -9.74 -3.53
C LEU A 328 11.52 -11.00 -2.76
N ALA A 329 11.77 -11.05 -1.44
CA ALA A 329 11.44 -12.18 -0.57
C ALA A 329 9.99 -12.12 -0.10
#